data_AF-A0A1V4KPX9-F1
#
_entry.id   AF-A0A1V4KPX9-F1
#
_cell.length_a   1.000
_cell.length_b   1.000
_cell.length_c   1.000
_cell.angle_alpha   90.00
_cell.angle_beta   90.00
_cell.angle_gamma   90.00
#
_symmetry.space_group_name_H-M   'P 1'
#
loop_
_entity.id
_entity.type
_entity.pdbx_description
1 polymer ?
#
loop_
_entity_poly.entity_id
_entity_poly.type
_entity_poly.pdbx_seq_one_letter_code
_entity_poly.pdbx_strand_id
1 'polypeptide(L)'
;MFPDPLHGVPDPHGVPDPPVFPQEPHPALLALVPPVLISHAAGVALYWLPVLGQHVATQHFPVSEAEAVVLTLIAIYVAGMALPHSTHRVLSGDSGDRGWMTLKLVALLALALQLTCLALLNFSLGFLLAVTMVPAAAAVQPRGPRVLLAALLVLATPAVTLLLGIFVQRELVEAPAAPGEGWQLFLAALAQGLLLHHLHGAFLAPLLALATYPCWLLLWNVLFWRPTDRPTDRCMDGPTDGSRDGAMEGPTHRQTHGQTYRQTHRWTH
;
A
#
# COMPACT_ATOMS: atom_id res chain seq x y z
N MET A 1 36.52 -45.25 -52.12
CA MET A 1 36.57 -43.81 -51.83
C MET A 1 35.14 -43.39 -51.49
N PHE A 2 34.87 -43.10 -50.20
CA PHE A 2 33.61 -42.56 -49.64
C PHE A 2 33.32 -41.13 -50.16
N PRO A 3 32.20 -40.45 -49.81
CA PRO A 3 30.77 -40.82 -49.58
C PRO A 3 29.81 -39.94 -50.45
N ASP A 4 28.49 -40.17 -50.55
CA ASP A 4 27.43 -39.62 -49.69
C ASP A 4 26.06 -40.22 -50.06
N PRO A 5 25.23 -40.58 -49.05
CA PRO A 5 23.79 -40.35 -49.18
C PRO A 5 23.23 -39.73 -47.90
N LEU A 6 22.99 -38.42 -47.92
CA LEU A 6 22.09 -37.76 -46.97
C LEU A 6 20.74 -37.54 -47.65
N HIS A 7 19.88 -38.55 -47.64
CA HIS A 7 18.44 -38.32 -47.72
C HIS A 7 17.66 -39.34 -46.88
N GLY A 8 17.18 -38.84 -45.74
CA GLY A 8 15.84 -39.12 -45.26
C GLY A 8 15.56 -40.55 -44.81
N VAL A 9 16.13 -40.96 -43.68
CA VAL A 9 15.47 -41.95 -42.82
C VAL A 9 14.63 -41.15 -41.80
N PRO A 10 13.29 -41.28 -41.78
CA PRO A 10 12.50 -40.73 -40.69
C PRO A 10 12.71 -41.62 -39.45
N ASP A 11 13.18 -41.02 -38.36
CA ASP A 11 13.23 -41.67 -37.05
C ASP A 11 11.81 -42.09 -36.62
N PRO A 12 11.59 -43.35 -36.19
CA PRO A 12 10.27 -43.84 -35.74
C PRO A 12 9.95 -43.46 -34.29
N HIS A 13 10.78 -42.64 -33.65
CA HIS A 13 10.56 -42.13 -32.30
C HIS A 13 10.24 -40.64 -32.36
N GLY A 14 9.03 -40.33 -32.82
CA GLY A 14 8.40 -39.03 -32.64
C GLY A 14 8.12 -38.80 -31.15
N VAL A 15 9.16 -38.50 -30.38
CA VAL A 15 9.01 -37.74 -29.15
C VAL A 15 8.83 -36.30 -29.63
N PRO A 16 7.63 -35.70 -29.53
CA PRO A 16 7.49 -34.29 -29.81
C PRO A 16 8.43 -33.53 -28.86
N ASP A 17 9.29 -32.70 -29.42
CA ASP A 17 10.05 -31.74 -28.62
C ASP A 17 9.08 -31.07 -27.65
N PRO A 18 9.39 -31.02 -26.33
CA PRO A 18 8.52 -30.36 -25.39
C PRO A 18 8.33 -28.92 -25.89
N PRO A 19 7.10 -28.40 -25.90
CA PRO A 19 6.87 -27.03 -26.32
C PRO A 19 7.79 -26.12 -25.51
N VAL A 20 8.71 -25.44 -26.20
CA VAL A 20 9.44 -24.31 -25.63
C VAL A 20 8.38 -23.27 -25.33
N PHE A 21 7.85 -23.29 -24.11
CA PHE A 21 6.97 -22.25 -23.64
C PHE A 21 7.73 -20.93 -23.82
N PRO A 22 7.19 -19.93 -24.55
CA PRO A 22 7.74 -18.61 -24.47
C PRO A 22 7.69 -18.23 -23.00
N GLN A 23 8.87 -18.08 -22.40
CA GLN A 23 9.03 -17.50 -21.09
C GLN A 23 8.38 -16.12 -21.18
N GLU A 24 7.16 -15.93 -20.67
CA GLU A 24 6.55 -14.61 -20.53
C GLU A 24 7.14 -13.96 -19.26
N PRO A 25 8.18 -13.10 -19.35
CA PRO A 25 8.96 -12.74 -18.18
C PRO A 25 8.56 -11.38 -17.58
N HIS A 26 7.53 -10.67 -18.07
CA HIS A 26 7.40 -9.24 -17.77
C HIS A 26 6.07 -8.67 -17.21
N PRO A 27 4.93 -9.36 -17.13
CA PRO A 27 3.72 -8.74 -16.56
C PRO A 27 3.85 -8.48 -15.05
N ALA A 28 4.58 -9.32 -14.32
CA ALA A 28 4.73 -9.20 -12.85
C ALA A 28 5.61 -8.02 -12.40
N LEU A 29 6.66 -7.67 -13.15
CA LEU A 29 7.54 -6.54 -12.82
C LEU A 29 6.88 -5.20 -13.13
N LEU A 30 6.17 -5.11 -14.25
CA LEU A 30 5.44 -3.89 -14.62
C LEU A 30 4.32 -3.57 -13.62
N ALA A 31 3.68 -4.59 -13.04
CA ALA A 31 2.70 -4.41 -11.97
C ALA A 31 3.30 -3.78 -10.69
N LEU A 32 4.62 -3.81 -10.50
CA LEU A 32 5.29 -3.18 -9.34
C LEU A 32 5.62 -1.71 -9.55
N VAL A 33 5.60 -1.23 -10.80
CA VAL A 33 5.94 0.14 -11.13
C VAL A 33 4.99 1.15 -10.46
N PRO A 34 3.65 0.99 -10.51
CA PRO A 34 2.73 1.91 -9.84
C PRO A 34 2.96 2.07 -8.33
N PRO A 35 3.01 1.01 -7.50
CA PRO A 35 3.18 1.19 -6.06
C PRO A 35 4.55 1.78 -5.71
N VAL A 36 5.61 1.46 -6.46
CA VAL A 36 6.93 2.06 -6.26
C VAL A 36 6.94 3.54 -6.62
N LEU A 37 6.44 3.91 -7.81
CA LEU A 37 6.39 5.30 -8.25
C LEU A 37 5.51 6.15 -7.34
N ILE A 38 4.32 5.67 -6.98
CA ILE A 38 3.39 6.41 -6.13
C ILE A 38 3.97 6.61 -4.72
N SER A 39 4.62 5.58 -4.15
CA SER A 39 5.26 5.71 -2.84
C SER A 39 6.38 6.73 -2.84
N HIS A 40 7.23 6.74 -3.87
CA HIS A 40 8.32 7.72 -4.00
C HIS A 40 7.80 9.13 -4.33
N ALA A 41 6.79 9.24 -5.21
CA ALA A 41 6.14 10.51 -5.51
C ALA A 41 5.50 11.11 -4.25
N ALA A 42 4.89 10.29 -3.38
CA ALA A 42 4.38 10.74 -2.10
C ALA A 42 5.51 11.22 -1.17
N GLY A 43 6.68 10.58 -1.18
CA GLY A 43 7.86 11.05 -0.45
C GLY A 43 8.41 12.39 -0.97
N VAL A 44 8.51 12.53 -2.30
CA VAL A 44 8.90 13.80 -2.95
C VAL A 44 7.88 14.89 -2.61
N ALA A 45 6.59 14.56 -2.65
CA ALA A 45 5.53 15.47 -2.26
C ALA A 45 5.67 15.91 -0.80
N LEU A 46 5.90 14.97 0.11
CA LEU A 46 6.12 15.24 1.53
C LEU A 46 7.33 16.14 1.77
N TYR A 47 8.35 16.07 0.90
CA TYR A 47 9.56 16.89 1.00
C TYR A 47 9.38 18.31 0.42
N TRP A 48 8.73 18.45 -0.73
CA TRP A 48 8.64 19.75 -1.44
C TRP A 48 7.35 20.53 -1.17
N LEU A 49 6.19 19.87 -1.15
CA LEU A 49 4.90 20.59 -1.07
C LEU A 49 4.72 21.43 0.21
N PRO A 50 5.16 21.02 1.41
CA PRO A 50 5.00 21.84 2.60
C PRO A 50 5.61 23.23 2.45
N VAL A 51 6.76 23.31 1.78
CA VAL A 51 7.54 24.55 1.60
C VAL A 51 6.97 25.40 0.47
N LEU A 52 6.57 24.77 -0.64
CA LEU A 52 5.97 25.45 -1.78
C LEU A 52 4.55 25.96 -1.46
N GLY A 53 3.78 25.20 -0.68
CA GLY A 53 2.39 25.47 -0.36
C GLY A 53 2.18 26.46 0.81
N GLN A 54 3.24 26.84 1.54
CA GLN A 54 3.11 27.65 2.75
C GLN A 54 2.40 28.99 2.50
N HIS A 55 2.75 29.69 1.42
CA HIS A 55 2.14 30.98 1.07
C HIS A 55 0.67 30.85 0.67
N VAL A 56 0.30 29.75 0.02
CA VAL A 56 -1.09 29.48 -0.36
C VAL A 56 -1.91 29.15 0.88
N ALA A 57 -1.35 28.39 1.82
CA ALA A 57 -2.03 28.00 3.05
C ALA A 57 -2.27 29.20 3.99
N THR A 58 -1.30 30.10 4.16
CA THR A 58 -1.45 31.30 5.01
C THR A 58 -2.42 32.33 4.43
N GLN A 59 -2.64 32.32 3.11
CA GLN A 59 -3.68 33.15 2.47
C GLN A 59 -5.09 32.65 2.73
N HIS A 60 -5.27 31.33 2.90
CA HIS A 60 -6.58 30.71 3.06
C HIS A 60 -6.95 30.46 4.53
N PHE A 61 -5.96 30.30 5.42
CA PHE A 61 -6.17 30.00 6.83
C PHE A 61 -5.39 30.97 7.73
N PRO A 62 -5.97 31.43 8.86
CA PRO A 62 -5.31 32.31 9.82
C PRO A 62 -4.31 31.54 10.69
N VAL A 63 -3.28 30.99 10.08
CA VAL A 63 -2.18 30.24 10.73
C VAL A 63 -0.84 30.83 10.33
N SER A 64 0.16 30.68 11.20
CA SER A 64 1.53 31.10 10.89
C SER A 64 2.13 30.25 9.75
N GLU A 65 3.15 30.77 9.08
CA GLU A 65 3.84 30.03 8.00
C GLU A 65 4.41 28.69 8.49
N ALA A 66 5.00 28.66 9.69
CA ALA A 66 5.54 27.44 10.28
C ALA A 66 4.45 26.40 10.56
N GLU A 67 3.30 26.81 11.10
CA GLU A 67 2.16 25.92 11.33
C GLU A 67 1.60 25.39 10.01
N ALA A 68 1.47 26.25 9.00
CA ALA A 68 0.98 25.86 7.68
C ALA A 68 1.86 24.77 7.05
N VAL A 69 3.18 24.90 7.16
CA VAL A 69 4.14 23.89 6.70
C VAL A 69 3.94 22.56 7.44
N VAL A 70 3.87 22.57 8.77
CA VAL A 70 3.70 21.34 9.57
C VAL A 70 2.35 20.68 9.32
N LEU A 71 1.26 21.45 9.23
CA LEU A 71 -0.07 20.92 8.93
C LEU A 71 -0.14 20.32 7.52
N THR A 72 0.50 20.95 6.54
CA THR A 72 0.60 20.42 5.18
C THR A 72 1.41 19.12 5.16
N LEU A 73 2.51 19.06 5.91
CA LEU A 73 3.30 17.83 6.09
C LEU A 73 2.43 16.68 6.65
N ILE A 74 1.68 16.94 7.71
CA ILE A 74 0.78 15.95 8.33
C ILE A 74 -0.32 15.55 7.33
N ALA A 75 -0.89 16.50 6.59
CA ALA A 75 -1.93 16.22 5.61
C ALA A 75 -1.43 15.28 4.50
N ILE A 76 -0.24 15.53 3.95
CA ILE A 76 0.38 14.66 2.93
C ILE A 76 0.71 13.29 3.53
N TYR A 77 1.22 13.26 4.76
CA TYR A 77 1.52 12.02 5.48
C TYR A 77 0.27 11.14 5.65
N VAL A 78 -0.83 11.73 6.11
CA VAL A 78 -2.11 11.04 6.29
C VAL A 78 -2.73 10.66 4.94
N ALA A 79 -2.64 11.53 3.94
CA ALA A 79 -3.11 11.22 2.59
C ALA A 79 -2.38 10.00 2.00
N GLY A 80 -1.09 9.84 2.30
CA GLY A 80 -0.33 8.66 1.89
C GLY A 80 -0.88 7.35 2.45
N MET A 81 -1.42 7.35 3.67
CA MET A 81 -2.08 6.18 4.25
C MET A 81 -3.35 5.76 3.49
N ALA A 82 -3.98 6.68 2.77
CA ALA A 82 -5.14 6.39 1.93
C ALA A 82 -4.76 5.83 0.55
N LEU A 83 -3.50 5.99 0.12
CA LEU A 83 -3.02 5.56 -1.21
C LEU A 83 -3.16 4.04 -1.48
N PRO A 84 -2.90 3.11 -0.53
CA PRO A 84 -3.05 1.67 -0.75
C PRO A 84 -4.45 1.27 -1.21
N HIS A 85 -5.48 2.03 -0.84
CA HIS A 85 -6.86 1.81 -1.30
C HIS A 85 -7.04 2.17 -2.79
N SER A 86 -6.30 3.17 -3.28
CA SER A 86 -6.37 3.65 -4.65
C SER A 86 -5.49 2.86 -5.62
N THR A 87 -4.30 2.43 -5.18
CA THR A 87 -3.37 1.61 -5.97
C THR A 87 -3.92 0.21 -6.24
N HIS A 88 -4.80 -0.28 -5.37
CA HIS A 88 -5.48 -1.56 -5.54
C HIS A 88 -6.24 -1.68 -6.87
N ARG A 89 -6.86 -0.60 -7.36
CA ARG A 89 -7.60 -0.63 -8.64
C ARG A 89 -6.67 -0.87 -9.84
N VAL A 90 -5.43 -0.41 -9.75
CA VAL A 90 -4.40 -0.55 -10.79
C VAL A 90 -3.69 -1.91 -10.67
N LEU A 91 -3.54 -2.42 -9.45
CA LEU A 91 -2.87 -3.69 -9.14
C LEU A 91 -3.74 -4.94 -9.36
N SER A 92 -5.05 -4.78 -9.53
CA SER A 92 -6.00 -5.89 -9.76
C SER A 92 -5.85 -6.56 -11.13
N GLY A 93 -4.89 -6.12 -11.96
CA GLY A 93 -4.52 -6.80 -13.20
C GLY A 93 -3.49 -7.91 -12.94
N ASP A 94 -3.91 -9.16 -13.09
CA ASP A 94 -3.13 -10.40 -13.29
C ASP A 94 -1.90 -10.66 -12.40
N SER A 95 -1.81 -9.99 -11.26
CA SER A 95 -0.64 -10.07 -10.39
C SER A 95 -0.81 -11.21 -9.36
N GLY A 96 -0.43 -12.41 -9.79
CA GLY A 96 -0.44 -13.61 -8.92
C GLY A 96 0.46 -13.48 -7.67
N ASP A 97 0.50 -14.53 -6.85
CA ASP A 97 1.23 -14.57 -5.57
C ASP A 97 2.70 -14.12 -5.63
N ARG A 98 3.33 -14.19 -6.80
CA ARG A 98 4.70 -13.72 -7.01
C ARG A 98 4.84 -12.20 -6.85
N GLY A 99 3.82 -11.42 -7.20
CA GLY A 99 3.87 -9.96 -7.21
C GLY A 99 4.08 -9.35 -5.82
N TRP A 100 3.28 -9.76 -4.82
CA TRP A 100 3.44 -9.24 -3.45
C TRP A 100 4.76 -9.69 -2.81
N MET A 101 5.26 -10.88 -3.14
CA MET A 101 6.56 -11.36 -2.68
C MET A 101 7.69 -10.49 -3.24
N THR A 102 7.65 -10.18 -4.54
CA THR A 102 8.63 -9.27 -5.15
C THR A 102 8.52 -7.86 -4.59
N LEU A 103 7.32 -7.34 -4.39
CA LEU A 103 7.11 -6.03 -3.74
C LEU A 103 7.69 -6.01 -2.32
N LYS A 104 7.45 -7.07 -1.53
CA LYS A 104 8.01 -7.22 -0.17
C LYS A 104 9.53 -7.29 -0.22
N LEU A 105 10.12 -8.02 -1.16
CA LEU A 105 11.58 -8.06 -1.33
C LEU A 105 12.16 -6.69 -1.67
N VAL A 106 11.53 -5.93 -2.56
CA VAL A 106 11.95 -4.55 -2.88
C VAL A 106 11.85 -3.66 -1.65
N ALA A 107 10.75 -3.75 -0.90
CA ALA A 107 10.57 -2.99 0.34
C ALA A 107 11.62 -3.35 1.40
N LEU A 108 11.91 -4.64 1.59
CA LEU A 108 12.93 -5.12 2.53
C LEU A 108 14.34 -4.72 2.10
N LEU A 109 14.65 -4.76 0.80
CA LEU A 109 15.94 -4.32 0.29
C LEU A 109 16.13 -2.82 0.48
N ALA A 110 15.11 -2.02 0.18
CA ALA A 110 15.10 -0.58 0.43
C ALA A 110 15.26 -0.29 1.93
N LEU A 111 14.53 -1.01 2.80
CA LEU A 111 14.64 -0.88 4.25
C LEU A 111 16.06 -1.22 4.74
N ALA A 112 16.64 -2.32 4.27
CA ALA A 112 17.98 -2.74 4.66
C ALA A 112 19.04 -1.70 4.26
N LEU A 113 19.02 -1.27 2.99
CA LEU A 113 19.93 -0.22 2.50
C LEU A 113 19.79 1.06 3.31
N GLN A 114 18.55 1.49 3.54
CA GLN A 114 18.25 2.66 4.36
C GLN A 114 18.79 2.52 5.79
N LEU A 115 18.52 1.41 6.47
CA LEU A 115 18.98 1.19 7.84
C LEU A 115 20.50 1.15 7.94
N THR A 116 21.19 0.58 6.94
CA THR A 116 22.65 0.64 6.84
C THR A 116 23.14 2.07 6.70
N CYS A 117 22.57 2.85 5.78
CA CYS A 117 22.93 4.26 5.62
C CYS A 117 22.68 5.07 6.90
N LEU A 118 21.53 4.88 7.55
CA LEU A 118 21.18 5.55 8.80
C LEU A 118 22.09 5.14 9.94
N ALA A 119 22.45 3.86 10.06
CA ALA A 119 23.36 3.39 11.10
C ALA A 119 24.78 3.96 10.94
N LEU A 120 25.24 4.14 9.69
CA LEU A 120 26.52 4.79 9.41
C LEU A 120 26.52 6.28 9.75
N LEU A 121 25.41 6.99 9.52
CA LEU A 121 25.27 8.42 9.85
C LEU A 121 25.01 8.65 11.34
N ASN A 122 24.15 7.81 11.92
CA ASN A 122 23.69 7.88 13.30
C ASN A 122 23.28 6.49 13.77
N PHE A 123 24.21 5.80 14.45
CA PHE A 123 24.01 4.44 14.93
C PHE A 123 22.74 4.29 15.76
N SER A 124 22.49 5.20 16.70
CA SER A 124 21.33 5.14 17.60
C SER A 124 20.00 5.28 16.85
N LEU A 125 19.92 6.18 15.86
CA LEU A 125 18.73 6.36 15.04
C LEU A 125 18.50 5.14 14.13
N GLY A 126 19.56 4.63 13.50
CA GLY A 126 19.50 3.41 12.70
C GLY A 126 19.02 2.21 13.52
N PHE A 127 19.53 2.05 14.74
CA PHE A 127 19.10 1.01 15.68
C PHE A 127 17.62 1.17 16.08
N LEU A 128 17.19 2.37 16.45
CA LEU A 128 15.80 2.64 16.87
C LEU A 128 14.81 2.36 15.73
N LEU A 129 15.13 2.80 14.52
CA LEU A 129 14.33 2.50 13.33
C LEU A 129 14.35 1.00 13.00
N ALA A 130 15.48 0.31 13.19
CA ALA A 130 15.55 -1.14 12.97
C ALA A 130 14.63 -1.90 13.94
N VAL A 131 14.70 -1.60 15.23
CA VAL A 131 13.88 -2.26 16.27
C VAL A 131 12.38 -2.07 16.03
N THR A 132 11.98 -0.94 15.46
CA THR A 132 10.56 -0.61 15.23
C THR A 132 10.06 -1.12 13.88
N MET A 133 10.82 -0.93 12.79
CA MET A 133 10.39 -1.25 11.43
C MET A 133 10.66 -2.70 11.01
N VAL A 134 11.73 -3.34 11.47
CA VAL A 134 12.10 -4.70 11.04
C VAL A 134 11.06 -5.74 11.47
N PRO A 135 10.57 -5.77 12.72
CA PRO A 135 9.54 -6.73 13.11
C PRO A 135 8.24 -6.55 12.33
N ALA A 136 7.83 -5.29 12.10
CA ALA A 136 6.66 -4.97 11.30
C ALA A 136 6.85 -5.46 9.84
N ALA A 137 7.99 -5.15 9.22
CA ALA A 137 8.29 -5.55 7.85
C ALA A 137 8.37 -7.07 7.68
N ALA A 138 8.89 -7.79 8.68
CA ALA A 138 8.92 -9.25 8.69
C ALA A 138 7.50 -9.85 8.74
N ALA A 139 6.64 -9.34 9.61
CA ALA A 139 5.29 -9.84 9.85
C ALA A 139 4.28 -9.51 8.72
N VAL A 140 4.51 -8.44 7.95
CA VAL A 140 3.59 -8.00 6.90
C VAL A 140 3.40 -9.08 5.83
N GLN A 141 2.16 -9.50 5.64
CA GLN A 141 1.73 -10.43 4.60
C GLN A 141 0.24 -10.23 4.28
N PRO A 142 -0.19 -10.46 3.03
CA PRO A 142 -1.57 -10.18 2.60
C PRO A 142 -2.63 -11.14 3.19
N ARG A 143 -2.21 -12.35 3.60
CA ARG A 143 -3.08 -13.44 4.09
C ARG A 143 -3.21 -13.54 5.62
N GLY A 144 -2.71 -12.55 6.36
CA GLY A 144 -2.74 -12.53 7.83
C GLY A 144 -3.90 -11.73 8.44
N PRO A 145 -3.92 -11.58 9.78
CA PRO A 145 -4.88 -10.72 10.48
C PRO A 145 -4.61 -9.24 10.14
N ARG A 146 -5.25 -8.75 9.07
CA ARG A 146 -4.96 -7.43 8.47
C ARG A 146 -5.01 -6.28 9.47
N VAL A 147 -5.98 -6.30 10.40
CA VAL A 147 -6.14 -5.23 11.40
C VAL A 147 -4.97 -5.21 12.38
N LEU A 148 -4.52 -6.38 12.85
CA LEU A 148 -3.39 -6.48 13.77
C LEU A 148 -2.08 -6.10 13.09
N LEU A 149 -1.87 -6.54 11.84
CA LEU A 149 -0.71 -6.15 11.05
C LEU A 149 -0.73 -4.67 10.67
N ALA A 150 -1.90 -4.10 10.38
CA ALA A 150 -2.05 -2.66 10.16
C ALA A 150 -1.73 -1.87 11.43
N ALA A 151 -2.24 -2.30 12.59
CA ALA A 151 -1.92 -1.68 13.87
C ALA A 151 -0.41 -1.74 14.17
N LEU A 152 0.24 -2.89 13.92
CA LEU A 152 1.69 -3.04 14.03
C LEU A 152 2.44 -2.09 13.08
N LEU A 153 1.96 -1.93 11.84
CA LEU A 153 2.56 -1.03 10.85
C LEU A 153 2.34 0.45 11.17
N VAL A 154 1.22 0.79 11.83
CA VAL A 154 0.95 2.12 12.39
C VAL A 154 1.87 2.39 13.59
N LEU A 155 2.05 1.42 14.48
CA LEU A 155 2.98 1.53 15.62
C LEU A 155 4.43 1.71 15.14
N ALA A 156 4.81 1.03 14.05
CA ALA A 156 6.11 1.18 13.42
C ALA A 156 6.24 2.44 12.55
N THR A 157 5.24 3.34 12.51
CA THR A 157 5.33 4.55 11.70
C THR A 157 6.48 5.45 12.13
N PRO A 158 7.18 6.11 11.18
CA PRO A 158 8.20 7.10 11.52
C PRO A 158 7.65 8.22 12.44
N ALA A 159 6.38 8.61 12.26
CA ALA A 159 5.72 9.60 13.11
C ALA A 159 5.52 9.10 14.55
N VAL A 160 5.01 7.87 14.75
CA VAL A 160 4.85 7.29 16.10
C VAL A 160 6.20 7.03 16.75
N THR A 161 7.22 6.58 16.00
CA THR A 161 8.57 6.40 16.56
C THR A 161 9.16 7.72 17.05
N LEU A 162 8.93 8.82 16.34
CA LEU A 162 9.38 10.15 16.77
C LEU A 162 8.60 10.64 17.99
N LEU A 163 7.26 10.44 18.00
CA LEU A 163 6.43 10.79 19.14
C LEU A 163 6.81 10.00 20.40
N LEU A 164 6.97 8.68 20.30
CA LEU A 164 7.44 7.84 21.41
C LEU A 164 8.85 8.26 21.85
N GLY A 165 9.73 8.59 20.91
CA GLY A 165 11.06 9.10 21.22
C GLY A 165 11.02 10.37 22.09
N ILE A 166 10.09 11.29 21.81
CA ILE A 166 9.87 12.50 22.63
C ILE A 166 9.42 12.11 24.05
N PHE A 167 8.46 11.19 24.19
CA PHE A 167 8.01 10.75 25.51
C PHE A 167 9.12 10.06 26.30
N VAL A 168 9.86 9.13 25.67
CA VAL A 168 10.99 8.45 26.29
C VAL A 168 12.06 9.46 26.71
N GLN A 169 12.37 10.44 25.87
CA GLN A 169 13.31 11.51 26.23
C GLN A 169 12.82 12.30 27.45
N ARG A 170 11.53 12.62 27.52
CA ARG A 170 10.94 13.37 28.63
C ARG A 170 10.95 12.59 29.95
N GLU A 171 10.68 11.29 29.90
CA GLU A 171 10.86 10.39 31.04
C GLU A 171 12.33 10.32 31.48
N LEU A 172 13.28 10.27 30.53
CA LEU A 172 14.72 10.23 30.83
C LEU A 172 15.25 11.51 31.51
N VAL A 173 14.62 12.66 31.25
CA VAL A 173 14.98 13.95 31.84
C VAL A 173 14.15 14.22 33.10
N GLU A 174 13.44 13.21 33.63
CA GLU A 174 12.61 13.29 34.84
C GLU A 174 11.52 14.37 34.78
N ALA A 175 11.11 14.75 33.56
CA ALA A 175 10.12 15.78 33.29
C ALA A 175 9.04 15.22 32.35
N PRO A 176 8.17 14.31 32.85
CA PRO A 176 7.19 13.61 32.03
C PRO A 176 6.22 14.62 31.40
N ALA A 177 6.08 14.56 30.09
CA ALA A 177 5.18 15.43 29.35
C ALA A 177 3.75 14.88 29.38
N ALA A 178 2.77 15.75 29.66
CA ALA A 178 1.37 15.39 29.46
C ALA A 178 1.10 15.14 27.96
N PRO A 179 0.06 14.38 27.58
CA PRO A 179 -0.23 14.06 26.17
C PRO A 179 -0.37 15.29 25.27
N GLY A 180 -0.99 16.36 25.78
CA GLY A 180 -1.12 17.63 25.06
C GLY A 180 0.23 18.32 24.85
N GLU A 181 1.12 18.29 25.85
CA GLU A 181 2.47 18.82 25.72
C GLU A 181 3.30 17.97 24.75
N GLY A 182 3.21 16.64 24.84
CA GLY A 182 3.86 15.72 23.89
C GLY A 182 3.47 15.98 22.44
N TRP A 183 2.18 16.25 22.18
CA TRP A 183 1.71 16.66 20.86
C TRP A 183 2.33 17.99 20.40
N GLN A 184 2.39 19.00 21.27
CA GLN A 184 3.02 20.27 20.92
C GLN A 184 4.52 20.13 20.64
N LEU A 185 5.23 19.32 21.44
CA LEU A 185 6.64 19.01 21.22
C LEU A 185 6.86 18.25 19.90
N PHE A 186 5.94 17.38 19.53
CA PHE A 186 5.98 16.68 18.25
C PHE A 186 5.85 17.66 17.08
N LEU A 187 4.85 18.56 17.12
CA LEU A 187 4.70 19.60 16.10
C LEU A 187 5.93 20.52 16.04
N ALA A 188 6.47 20.91 17.20
CA ALA A 188 7.68 21.72 17.29
C ALA A 188 8.91 20.99 16.73
N ALA A 189 9.06 19.70 17.00
CA ALA A 189 10.14 18.88 16.46
C ALA A 189 10.06 18.77 14.92
N LEU A 190 8.86 18.64 14.36
CA LEU A 190 8.65 18.66 12.91
C LEU A 190 9.02 20.02 12.31
N ALA A 191 8.54 21.12 12.89
CA ALA A 191 8.88 22.47 12.45
C ALA A 191 10.39 22.71 12.50
N GLN A 192 11.02 22.35 13.62
CA GLN A 192 12.44 22.52 13.84
C GLN A 192 13.27 21.64 12.89
N GLY A 193 12.84 20.40 12.62
CA GLY A 193 13.50 19.52 11.66
C GLY A 193 13.51 20.09 10.24
N LEU A 194 12.39 20.67 9.81
CA LEU A 194 12.28 21.34 8.50
C LEU A 194 13.12 22.62 8.44
N LEU A 195 13.07 23.44 9.49
CA LEU A 195 13.86 24.67 9.60
C LEU A 195 15.36 24.37 9.61
N LEU A 196 15.80 23.35 10.33
CA LEU A 196 17.20 22.92 10.37
C LEU A 196 17.66 22.42 8.99
N HIS A 197 16.80 21.72 8.27
CA HIS A 197 17.10 21.30 6.91
C HIS A 197 17.26 22.50 5.96
N HIS A 198 16.36 23.49 6.01
CA HIS A 198 16.44 24.66 5.14
C HIS A 198 17.59 25.60 5.45
N LEU A 199 17.91 25.80 6.72
CA LEU A 199 18.97 26.72 7.12
C LEU A 199 20.36 26.08 7.08
N HIS A 200 20.48 24.80 7.43
CA HIS A 200 21.76 24.14 7.66
C HIS A 200 21.99 22.92 6.76
N GLY A 201 21.05 22.60 5.86
CA GLY A 201 21.18 21.45 4.96
C GLY A 201 21.12 20.10 5.67
N ALA A 202 20.50 20.03 6.86
CA ALA A 202 20.45 18.79 7.64
C ALA A 202 19.81 17.63 6.86
N PHE A 203 20.47 16.46 6.86
CA PHE A 203 20.08 15.31 6.02
C PHE A 203 18.92 14.48 6.58
N LEU A 204 18.50 14.71 7.83
CA LEU A 204 17.48 13.89 8.49
C LEU A 204 16.10 14.03 7.83
N ALA A 205 15.66 15.26 7.56
CA ALA A 205 14.37 15.52 6.92
C ALA A 205 14.25 14.85 5.53
N PRO A 206 15.22 15.00 4.60
CA PRO A 206 15.13 14.31 3.32
C PRO A 206 15.27 12.78 3.44
N LEU A 207 16.05 12.25 4.39
CA LEU A 207 16.11 10.80 4.62
C LEU A 207 14.79 10.22 5.12
N LEU A 208 14.09 10.93 6.01
CA LEU A 208 12.78 10.51 6.48
C LEU A 208 11.72 10.60 5.36
N ALA A 209 11.72 11.71 4.62
CA ALA A 209 10.72 11.96 3.57
C ALA A 209 10.93 11.12 2.30
N LEU A 210 12.17 10.92 1.86
CA LEU A 210 12.49 10.29 0.56
C LEU A 210 12.86 8.81 0.66
N ALA A 211 13.27 8.32 1.85
CA ALA A 211 13.58 6.91 2.05
C ALA A 211 12.57 6.24 2.98
N THR A 212 12.47 6.74 4.23
CA THR A 212 11.70 6.05 5.29
C THR A 212 10.22 6.00 4.96
N TYR A 213 9.67 7.11 4.54
CA TYR A 213 8.25 7.23 4.24
C TYR A 213 7.82 6.40 3.01
N PRO A 214 8.49 6.47 1.85
CA PRO A 214 8.21 5.57 0.72
C PRO A 214 8.37 4.10 1.07
N CYS A 215 9.41 3.73 1.82
CA CYS A 215 9.63 2.36 2.25
C CYS A 215 8.47 1.85 3.12
N TRP A 216 7.97 2.68 4.03
CA TRP A 216 6.81 2.36 4.86
C TRP A 216 5.52 2.25 4.02
N LEU A 217 5.30 3.13 3.04
CA LEU A 217 4.17 3.03 2.11
C LEU A 217 4.21 1.76 1.25
N LEU A 218 5.39 1.28 0.86
CA LEU A 218 5.52 -0.01 0.16
C LEU A 218 5.01 -1.17 1.01
N LEU A 219 5.31 -1.19 2.32
CA LEU A 219 4.80 -2.22 3.24
C LEU A 219 3.27 -2.17 3.37
N TRP A 220 2.67 -0.97 3.34
CA TRP A 220 1.22 -0.82 3.27
C TRP A 220 0.62 -1.40 1.99
N ASN A 221 1.29 -1.19 0.85
CA ASN A 221 0.87 -1.79 -0.41
C ASN A 221 0.96 -3.33 -0.37
N VAL A 222 1.97 -3.91 0.30
CA VAL A 222 2.05 -5.37 0.52
C VAL A 222 0.92 -5.87 1.40
N LEU A 223 0.59 -5.17 2.49
CA LEU A 223 -0.46 -5.58 3.43
C LEU A 223 -1.85 -5.62 2.77
N PHE A 224 -2.14 -4.64 1.90
CA PHE A 224 -3.41 -4.55 1.20
C PHE A 224 -3.42 -5.22 -0.18
N TRP A 225 -2.38 -5.98 -0.51
CA TRP A 225 -2.36 -6.76 -1.74
C TRP A 225 -3.47 -7.81 -1.73
N ARG A 226 -4.31 -7.84 -2.77
CA ARG A 226 -5.25 -8.94 -2.99
C ARG A 226 -4.73 -9.83 -4.10
N PRO A 227 -4.34 -11.08 -3.79
CA PRO A 227 -4.13 -12.07 -4.82
C PRO A 227 -5.44 -12.31 -5.58
N THR A 228 -5.35 -12.45 -6.89
CA THR A 228 -6.47 -12.95 -7.70
C THR A 228 -6.74 -14.39 -7.29
N ASP A 229 -7.78 -14.64 -6.51
CA ASP A 229 -8.26 -16.00 -6.28
C ASP A 229 -8.76 -16.53 -7.64
N ARG A 230 -8.10 -17.57 -8.17
CA ARG A 230 -8.66 -18.32 -9.31
C ARG A 230 -9.98 -18.93 -8.84
N PRO A 231 -11.06 -18.86 -9.65
CA PRO A 231 -12.30 -19.58 -9.35
C PRO A 231 -12.08 -21.08 -9.63
N THR A 232 -11.45 -21.78 -8.69
CA THR A 232 -11.51 -23.24 -8.58
C THR A 232 -12.31 -23.53 -7.33
N ASP A 233 -13.62 -23.74 -7.51
CA ASP A 233 -14.54 -24.53 -6.65
C ASP A 233 -16.04 -24.21 -6.90
N ARG A 234 -16.40 -23.81 -8.14
CA ARG A 234 -17.79 -23.92 -8.60
C ARG A 234 -17.83 -24.50 -10.00
N CYS A 235 -17.90 -25.83 -10.08
CA CYS A 235 -18.69 -26.59 -11.06
C CYS A 235 -18.21 -28.04 -11.03
N MET A 236 -18.89 -28.87 -10.23
CA MET A 236 -19.33 -30.21 -10.60
C MET A 236 -20.26 -30.74 -9.48
N ASP A 237 -21.27 -29.96 -9.11
CA ASP A 237 -22.48 -30.55 -8.51
C ASP A 237 -23.43 -30.83 -9.67
N GLY A 238 -23.54 -32.10 -10.03
CA GLY A 238 -24.22 -32.57 -11.23
C GLY A 238 -25.74 -32.36 -11.20
N PRO A 239 -26.40 -32.24 -12.35
CA PRO A 239 -27.85 -32.36 -12.41
C PRO A 239 -28.23 -33.84 -12.44
N THR A 240 -28.84 -34.31 -11.36
CA THR A 240 -29.70 -35.50 -11.39
C THR A 240 -31.02 -35.08 -12.02
N ASP A 241 -31.11 -35.14 -13.36
CA ASP A 241 -32.40 -34.99 -14.05
C ASP A 241 -33.17 -36.32 -13.97
N GLY A 242 -33.95 -36.42 -12.91
CA GLY A 242 -35.03 -37.39 -12.77
C GLY A 242 -36.27 -36.90 -13.50
N SER A 243 -36.58 -37.60 -14.59
CA SER A 243 -37.91 -37.88 -15.14
C SER A 243 -39.13 -37.33 -14.36
N ARG A 244 -39.91 -36.48 -15.03
CA ARG A 244 -41.39 -36.53 -14.98
C ARG A 244 -42.01 -35.68 -16.08
N ASP A 245 -42.22 -36.32 -17.24
CA ASP A 245 -43.24 -35.93 -18.20
C ASP A 245 -44.62 -36.26 -17.60
N GLY A 246 -45.49 -35.25 -17.51
CA GLY A 246 -46.86 -35.37 -17.02
C GLY A 246 -47.71 -34.25 -17.61
N ALA A 247 -48.68 -34.66 -18.43
CA ALA A 247 -49.44 -33.83 -19.34
C ALA A 247 -50.63 -33.08 -18.71
N MET A 248 -51.09 -32.08 -19.48
CA MET A 248 -52.48 -31.65 -19.71
C MET A 248 -53.15 -30.51 -18.90
N GLU A 249 -53.71 -29.61 -19.73
CA GLU A 249 -54.97 -28.84 -19.59
C GLU A 249 -55.01 -27.46 -18.91
N GLY A 250 -55.04 -26.41 -19.75
CA GLY A 250 -56.29 -25.66 -20.01
C GLY A 250 -56.57 -24.37 -19.19
N PRO A 251 -57.04 -23.26 -19.80
CA PRO A 251 -56.97 -21.91 -19.23
C PRO A 251 -58.30 -21.43 -18.61
N THR A 252 -58.26 -20.45 -17.69
CA THR A 252 -59.45 -19.62 -17.41
C THR A 252 -59.11 -18.18 -17.00
N HIS A 253 -59.75 -17.28 -17.73
CA HIS A 253 -59.83 -15.83 -17.64
C HIS A 253 -60.40 -15.34 -16.29
N ARG A 254 -59.85 -14.27 -15.69
CA ARG A 254 -60.66 -13.30 -14.92
C ARG A 254 -59.99 -11.92 -14.82
N GLN A 255 -60.62 -10.95 -15.48
CA GLN A 255 -60.46 -9.50 -15.27
C GLN A 255 -61.15 -9.08 -13.96
N THR A 256 -60.59 -8.08 -13.26
CA THR A 256 -61.28 -6.90 -12.65
C THR A 256 -60.23 -6.09 -11.86
N HIS A 257 -59.86 -4.88 -12.31
CA HIS A 257 -60.43 -3.56 -11.95
C HIS A 257 -60.01 -3.01 -10.56
N GLY A 258 -59.43 -1.80 -10.54
CA GLY A 258 -59.14 -0.94 -9.37
C GLY A 258 -57.72 -0.36 -9.43
N GLN A 259 -57.41 0.85 -9.95
CA GLN A 259 -57.78 2.19 -9.45
C GLN A 259 -57.60 2.27 -7.92
N THR A 260 -56.71 3.07 -7.29
CA THR A 260 -56.53 4.54 -7.33
C THR A 260 -55.41 4.91 -6.31
N TYR A 261 -54.36 5.65 -6.68
CA TYR A 261 -54.06 7.06 -6.33
C TYR A 261 -53.98 7.46 -4.82
N ARG A 262 -52.78 7.87 -4.38
CA ARG A 262 -52.45 8.97 -3.42
C ARG A 262 -50.92 8.94 -3.18
N GLN A 263 -50.05 9.88 -3.60
CA GLN A 263 -50.00 11.34 -3.39
C GLN A 263 -50.34 11.72 -1.92
N THR A 264 -49.57 12.45 -1.11
CA THR A 264 -48.38 13.30 -1.28
C THR A 264 -48.06 13.92 0.10
N HIS A 265 -46.84 14.46 0.25
CA HIS A 265 -46.48 15.66 1.05
C HIS A 265 -46.50 15.59 2.60
N ARG A 266 -45.35 15.83 3.26
CA ARG A 266 -44.73 17.13 3.64
C ARG A 266 -45.36 17.66 4.93
N TRP A 267 -44.57 18.00 5.94
CA TRP A 267 -44.56 19.30 6.62
C TRP A 267 -43.36 19.39 7.57
N THR A 268 -42.59 20.45 7.34
CA THR A 268 -41.68 21.14 8.24
C THR A 268 -42.49 21.90 9.28
N HIS A 269 -42.10 21.81 10.56
CA HIS A 269 -41.80 22.96 11.42
C HIS A 269 -41.04 22.48 12.65
#